data_AF-A0A925FK56-F1
#
_entry.id   AF-A0A925FK56-F1
#
_cell.length_a   1.000
_cell.length_b   1.000
_cell.length_c   1.000
_cell.angle_alpha   90.00
_cell.angle_beta   90.00
_cell.angle_gamma   90.00
#
_symmetry.space_group_name_H-M   'P 1'
#
loop_
_entity.id
_entity.type
_entity.pdbx_description
1 polymer ?
#
loop_
_entity_poly.entity_id
_entity_poly.type
_entity_poly.pdbx_seq_one_letter_code
_entity_poly.pdbx_strand_id
1 'polypeptide(L)'
;MTRLILGALVAALSAPASPVVSPAPVFGPPWISIEHPVNPYDETTRGAYLVVHAFHHGTPTGFPVTGTAEGLVNGQRRTVKLDFKATSRTGAFALTKQWPSEGTWSLVITVAQGPEDGVSAIVDIGATGDVARVQVPTRRQDSHTIPAKVSMGEVEASLRARARA
;
A
#
# COMPACT_ATOMS: atom_id res chain seq x y z
N MET A 1 44.19 -72.93 25.80
CA MET A 1 43.25 -71.82 26.05
C MET A 1 44.04 -70.52 26.16
N THR A 2 44.14 -69.69 25.11
CA THR A 2 44.47 -68.25 25.26
C THR A 2 43.93 -67.50 24.04
N ARG A 3 43.07 -66.52 24.30
CA ARG A 3 42.27 -65.75 23.31
C ARG A 3 43.09 -64.62 22.70
N LEU A 4 42.98 -64.42 21.38
CA LEU A 4 43.28 -63.16 20.71
C LEU A 4 42.21 -62.12 21.08
N ILE A 5 42.62 -60.89 21.41
CA ILE A 5 41.73 -59.73 21.50
C ILE A 5 42.10 -58.78 20.34
N LEU A 6 41.18 -58.64 19.39
CA LEU A 6 41.21 -57.62 18.35
C LEU A 6 40.66 -56.30 18.95
N GLY A 7 41.47 -55.24 18.96
CA GLY A 7 41.01 -53.88 19.27
C GLY A 7 40.46 -53.22 18.01
N ALA A 8 39.19 -52.80 18.03
CA ALA A 8 38.56 -52.04 16.96
C ALA A 8 38.79 -50.53 17.18
N LEU A 9 39.40 -49.85 16.21
CA LEU A 9 39.58 -48.41 16.19
C LEU A 9 38.32 -47.77 15.59
N VAL A 10 37.60 -46.97 16.37
CA VAL A 10 36.42 -46.20 15.89
C VAL A 10 36.88 -44.81 15.46
N ALA A 11 36.81 -44.52 14.16
CA ALA A 11 37.04 -43.19 13.61
C ALA A 11 35.75 -42.36 13.66
N ALA A 12 35.73 -41.30 14.47
CA ALA A 12 34.62 -40.36 14.52
C ALA A 12 34.75 -39.33 13.39
N LEU A 13 33.80 -39.32 12.44
CA LEU A 13 33.69 -38.25 11.44
C LEU A 13 32.95 -37.05 12.04
N SER A 14 33.62 -35.90 12.15
CA SER A 14 32.98 -34.62 12.44
C SER A 14 32.35 -34.04 11.17
N ALA A 15 31.03 -33.81 11.20
CA ALA A 15 30.32 -33.11 10.13
C ALA A 15 30.56 -31.58 10.24
N PRO A 16 30.76 -30.86 9.12
CA PRO A 16 30.91 -29.40 9.16
C PRO A 16 29.55 -28.74 9.43
N ALA A 17 29.51 -27.88 10.45
CA ALA A 17 28.36 -27.01 10.71
C ALA A 17 28.29 -25.92 9.62
N SER A 18 27.19 -25.87 8.88
CA SER A 18 26.94 -24.78 7.93
C SER A 18 26.60 -23.49 8.69
N PRO A 19 27.16 -22.33 8.30
CA PRO A 19 26.81 -21.07 8.94
C PRO A 19 25.33 -20.74 8.70
N VAL A 20 24.60 -20.48 9.78
CA VAL A 20 23.26 -19.91 9.71
C VAL A 20 23.41 -18.46 9.28
N VAL A 21 23.09 -18.18 8.02
CA VAL A 21 22.96 -16.80 7.53
C VAL A 21 21.62 -16.27 8.04
N SER A 22 21.65 -15.41 9.07
CA SER A 22 20.47 -14.67 9.48
C SER A 22 20.08 -13.69 8.37
N PRO A 23 18.81 -13.63 7.93
CA PRO A 23 18.39 -12.64 6.95
C PRO A 23 18.59 -11.25 7.54
N ALA A 24 19.19 -10.35 6.74
CA ALA A 24 19.24 -8.95 7.10
C ALA A 24 17.80 -8.42 7.23
N PRO A 25 17.49 -7.63 8.27
CA PRO A 25 16.19 -6.97 8.36
C PRO A 25 16.00 -6.09 7.12
N VAL A 26 14.96 -6.38 6.35
CA VAL A 26 14.57 -5.56 5.21
C VAL A 26 13.81 -4.37 5.80
N PHE A 27 14.42 -3.20 5.72
CA PHE A 27 13.88 -1.94 6.25
C PHE A 27 13.42 -1.05 5.10
N GLY A 28 12.20 -0.51 5.19
CA GLY A 28 11.69 0.48 4.24
C GLY A 28 10.20 0.76 4.43
N PRO A 29 9.72 1.94 4.02
CA PRO A 29 8.34 2.34 4.20
C PRO A 29 7.38 1.47 3.38
N PRO A 30 6.09 1.41 3.75
CA PRO A 30 5.08 0.71 2.95
C PRO A 30 4.96 1.32 1.54
N TRP A 31 4.36 0.56 0.63
CA TRP A 31 3.95 1.03 -0.70
C TRP A 31 2.45 0.86 -0.92
N ILE A 32 1.87 1.73 -1.75
CA ILE A 32 0.45 1.72 -2.12
C ILE A 32 0.33 1.69 -3.65
N SER A 33 -0.59 0.88 -4.16
CA SER A 33 -1.07 0.99 -5.54
C SER A 33 -2.59 1.07 -5.60
N ILE A 34 -3.11 1.65 -6.68
CA ILE A 34 -4.54 1.83 -6.92
C ILE A 34 -4.89 1.06 -8.18
N GLU A 35 -5.81 0.10 -8.07
CA GLU A 35 -6.38 -0.64 -9.19
C GLU A 35 -7.67 0.04 -9.65
N HIS A 36 -7.68 0.47 -10.92
CA HIS A 36 -8.83 0.97 -11.64
C HIS A 36 -8.59 0.80 -13.16
N PRO A 37 -9.58 0.34 -13.96
CA PRO A 37 -10.88 -0.17 -13.51
C PRO A 37 -10.74 -1.45 -12.69
N VAL A 38 -11.69 -1.69 -11.79
CA VAL A 38 -11.70 -2.88 -10.94
C VAL A 38 -12.14 -4.10 -11.74
N ASN A 39 -11.49 -5.25 -11.54
CA ASN A 39 -11.90 -6.51 -12.17
C ASN A 39 -13.34 -6.89 -11.74
N PRO A 40 -14.34 -6.91 -12.64
CA PRO A 40 -15.73 -7.19 -12.28
C PRO A 40 -15.99 -8.67 -11.95
N TYR A 41 -15.05 -9.55 -12.29
CA TYR A 41 -15.15 -11.00 -12.07
C TYR A 41 -14.63 -11.44 -10.70
N ASP A 42 -13.91 -10.59 -9.96
CA ASP A 42 -13.57 -10.84 -8.55
C ASP A 42 -14.79 -10.49 -7.68
N GLU A 43 -15.37 -11.49 -7.03
CA GLU A 43 -16.58 -11.35 -6.22
C GLU A 43 -16.42 -10.35 -5.07
N THR A 44 -15.23 -10.25 -4.49
CA THR A 44 -14.96 -9.42 -3.31
C THR A 44 -14.68 -7.96 -3.66
N THR A 45 -14.40 -7.66 -4.92
CA THR A 45 -14.17 -6.29 -5.42
C THR A 45 -15.22 -5.83 -6.41
N ARG A 46 -16.18 -6.70 -6.77
CA ARG A 46 -17.26 -6.37 -7.71
C ARG A 46 -18.03 -5.13 -7.24
N GLY A 47 -18.17 -4.15 -8.13
CA GLY A 47 -18.87 -2.89 -7.86
C GLY A 47 -18.09 -1.90 -6.99
N ALA A 48 -16.85 -2.22 -6.61
CA ALA A 48 -15.95 -1.23 -6.05
C ALA A 48 -15.59 -0.16 -7.10
N TYR A 49 -15.40 1.06 -6.64
CA TYR A 49 -14.95 2.18 -7.46
C TYR A 49 -13.45 2.04 -7.80
N LEU A 50 -12.66 1.64 -6.81
CA LEU A 50 -11.25 1.27 -6.93
C LEU A 50 -10.88 0.23 -5.87
N VAL A 51 -9.73 -0.42 -6.04
CA VAL A 51 -9.11 -1.27 -5.02
C VAL A 51 -7.76 -0.68 -4.63
N VAL A 52 -7.53 -0.56 -3.32
CA VAL A 52 -6.26 -0.15 -2.75
C VAL A 52 -5.44 -1.39 -2.44
N HIS A 53 -4.20 -1.44 -2.90
CA HIS A 53 -3.25 -2.50 -2.57
C HIS A 53 -2.14 -1.94 -1.70
N ALA A 54 -1.90 -2.59 -0.56
CA ALA A 54 -0.87 -2.27 0.41
C ALA A 54 0.26 -3.30 0.35
N PHE A 55 1.50 -2.82 0.32
CA PHE A 55 2.68 -3.66 0.24
C PHE A 55 3.73 -3.27 1.28
N HIS A 56 4.52 -4.26 1.70
CA HIS A 56 5.79 -4.06 2.40
C HIS A 56 6.86 -4.81 1.62
N HIS A 57 7.89 -4.12 1.15
CA HIS A 57 8.95 -4.73 0.33
C HIS A 57 8.45 -5.54 -0.88
N GLY A 58 7.35 -5.10 -1.49
CA GLY A 58 6.70 -5.80 -2.61
C GLY A 58 5.77 -6.96 -2.22
N THR A 59 5.73 -7.35 -0.95
CA THR A 59 4.81 -8.36 -0.44
C THR A 59 3.46 -7.72 -0.07
N PRO A 60 2.32 -8.19 -0.61
CA PRO A 60 1.00 -7.74 -0.18
C PRO A 60 0.83 -7.92 1.32
N THR A 61 0.45 -6.85 2.02
CA THR A 61 0.41 -6.82 3.50
C THR A 61 -0.85 -6.10 3.97
N GLY A 62 -1.54 -6.67 4.96
CA GLY A 62 -2.78 -6.13 5.53
C GLY A 62 -2.58 -4.91 6.44
N PHE A 63 -1.80 -3.91 6.01
CA PHE A 63 -1.65 -2.66 6.75
C PHE A 63 -2.96 -1.87 6.78
N PRO A 64 -3.26 -1.15 7.88
CA PRO A 64 -4.39 -0.24 7.95
C PRO A 64 -4.46 0.74 6.77
N VAL A 65 -5.62 0.80 6.12
CA VAL A 65 -5.95 1.77 5.07
C VAL A 65 -6.93 2.79 5.62
N THR A 66 -6.62 4.06 5.40
CA THR A 66 -7.48 5.20 5.76
C THR A 66 -7.55 6.17 4.60
N GLY A 67 -8.49 7.10 4.62
CA GLY A 67 -8.50 8.17 3.65
C GLY A 67 -9.67 9.14 3.78
N THR A 68 -9.61 10.17 2.97
CA THR A 68 -10.69 11.15 2.78
C THR A 68 -10.92 11.42 1.30
N ALA A 69 -12.17 11.69 0.93
CA ALA A 69 -12.48 12.43 -0.29
C ALA A 69 -12.53 13.91 0.04
N GLU A 70 -11.64 14.69 -0.57
CA GLU A 70 -11.57 16.13 -0.50
C GLU A 70 -12.22 16.72 -1.74
N GLY A 71 -13.12 17.67 -1.56
CA GLY A 71 -13.89 18.23 -2.67
C GLY A 71 -14.20 19.70 -2.56
N LEU A 72 -14.55 20.27 -3.70
CA LEU A 72 -15.16 21.58 -3.85
C LEU A 72 -16.54 21.41 -4.46
N VAL A 73 -17.58 21.70 -3.68
CA VAL A 73 -18.98 21.67 -4.11
C VAL A 73 -19.51 23.09 -4.05
N ASN A 74 -19.93 23.64 -5.19
CA ASN A 74 -20.36 25.04 -5.30
C ASN A 74 -19.33 26.05 -4.70
N GLY A 75 -18.05 25.78 -4.95
CA GLY A 75 -16.93 26.58 -4.43
C GLY A 75 -16.63 26.40 -2.94
N GLN A 76 -17.43 25.61 -2.21
CA GLN A 76 -17.23 25.32 -0.78
C GLN A 76 -16.45 24.02 -0.59
N ARG A 77 -15.52 24.03 0.37
CA ARG A 77 -14.75 22.83 0.72
C ARG A 77 -15.62 21.80 1.42
N ARG A 78 -15.46 20.55 1.03
CA ARG A 78 -16.13 19.38 1.60
C ARG A 78 -15.09 18.27 1.82
N THR A 79 -15.24 17.55 2.92
CA THR A 79 -14.40 16.40 3.26
C THR A 79 -15.32 15.26 3.66
N VAL A 80 -15.10 14.08 3.10
CA VAL A 80 -15.82 12.84 3.43
C VAL A 80 -14.80 11.81 3.88
N LYS A 81 -14.94 11.27 5.09
CA LYS A 81 -14.12 10.15 5.55
C LYS A 81 -14.45 8.91 4.70
N LEU A 82 -13.43 8.20 4.25
CA LEU A 82 -13.60 7.00 3.45
C LEU A 82 -13.54 5.75 4.32
N ASP A 83 -14.45 4.83 4.05
CA ASP A 83 -14.47 3.47 4.61
C ASP A 83 -14.02 2.45 3.56
N PHE A 84 -13.08 1.60 3.94
CA PHE A 84 -12.51 0.56 3.07
C PHE A 84 -12.94 -0.81 3.58
N LYS A 85 -13.28 -1.71 2.65
CA LYS A 85 -13.64 -3.10 2.97
C LYS A 85 -12.48 -4.02 2.62
N ALA A 86 -12.09 -4.89 3.55
CA ALA A 86 -11.16 -5.97 3.24
C ALA A 86 -11.74 -6.90 2.16
N THR A 87 -10.87 -7.43 1.31
CA THR A 87 -11.23 -8.38 0.24
C THR A 87 -10.78 -9.80 0.60
N SER A 88 -10.94 -10.76 -0.30
CA SER A 88 -10.36 -12.11 -0.13
C SER A 88 -8.84 -12.12 -0.28
N ARG A 89 -8.24 -11.05 -0.84
CA ARG A 89 -6.81 -10.93 -1.11
C ARG A 89 -6.12 -10.16 0.02
N THR A 90 -5.04 -10.72 0.55
CA THR A 90 -4.22 -10.05 1.57
C THR A 90 -3.69 -8.73 1.02
N GLY A 91 -3.82 -7.65 1.81
CA GLY A 91 -3.35 -6.32 1.42
C GLY A 91 -4.22 -5.61 0.39
N ALA A 92 -5.36 -6.17 -0.02
CA ALA A 92 -6.28 -5.52 -0.96
C ALA A 92 -7.58 -5.09 -0.27
N PHE A 93 -7.97 -3.84 -0.51
CA PHE A 93 -9.11 -3.18 0.13
C PHE A 93 -9.99 -2.49 -0.90
N ALA A 94 -11.26 -2.85 -0.95
CA ALA A 94 -12.25 -2.28 -1.85
C ALA A 94 -12.80 -0.95 -1.29
N LEU A 95 -12.88 0.06 -2.15
CA LEU A 95 -13.57 1.32 -1.89
C LEU A 95 -14.78 1.44 -2.82
N THR A 96 -15.99 1.46 -2.26
CA THR A 96 -17.16 1.92 -3.00
C THR A 96 -17.21 3.45 -3.00
N LYS A 97 -17.79 4.07 -4.02
CA LYS A 97 -17.95 5.52 -4.05
C LYS A 97 -18.79 5.99 -2.85
N GLN A 98 -18.29 6.98 -2.11
CA GLN A 98 -18.90 7.50 -0.88
C GLN A 98 -19.10 9.03 -0.89
N TRP A 99 -18.60 9.71 -1.92
CA TRP A 99 -18.78 11.16 -2.11
C TRP A 99 -19.87 11.45 -3.18
N PRO A 100 -20.50 12.64 -3.13
CA PRO A 100 -21.44 13.08 -4.16
C PRO A 100 -20.83 13.08 -5.57
N SER A 101 -21.67 12.96 -6.60
CA SER A 101 -21.23 13.21 -7.99
C SER A 101 -21.00 14.69 -8.27
N GLU A 102 -21.66 15.57 -7.51
CA GLU A 102 -21.53 17.02 -7.66
C GLU A 102 -20.19 17.51 -7.13
N GLY A 103 -19.60 18.47 -7.83
CA GLY A 103 -18.34 19.10 -7.45
C GLY A 103 -17.09 18.40 -7.99
N THR A 104 -15.93 18.98 -7.66
CA THR A 104 -14.62 18.45 -8.03
C THR A 104 -14.01 17.73 -6.84
N TRP A 105 -13.48 16.52 -7.04
CA TRP A 105 -12.99 15.66 -5.95
C TRP A 105 -11.57 15.14 -6.19
N SER A 106 -10.85 14.89 -5.10
CA SER A 106 -9.65 14.06 -5.00
C SER A 106 -9.80 13.14 -3.80
N LEU A 107 -9.31 11.90 -3.91
CA LEU A 107 -9.19 10.99 -2.77
C LEU A 107 -7.76 11.05 -2.25
N VAL A 108 -7.59 11.20 -0.94
CA VAL A 108 -6.30 11.09 -0.27
C VAL A 108 -6.35 9.82 0.56
N ILE A 109 -5.62 8.79 0.12
CA ILE A 109 -5.67 7.44 0.68
C ILE A 109 -4.31 7.13 1.28
N THR A 110 -4.27 6.67 2.53
CA THR A 110 -3.04 6.36 3.25
C THR A 110 -3.01 4.91 3.69
N VAL A 111 -1.88 4.25 3.43
CA VAL A 111 -1.49 2.96 4.02
C VAL A 111 -0.44 3.27 5.09
N ALA A 112 -0.66 2.78 6.32
CA ALA A 112 0.26 3.03 7.44
C ALA A 112 0.69 1.74 8.14
N GLN A 113 1.99 1.55 8.33
CA GLN A 113 2.58 0.50 9.18
C GLN A 113 2.64 0.95 10.65
N GLY A 114 2.71 2.27 10.89
CA GLY A 114 2.75 2.91 12.20
C GLY A 114 2.49 4.43 12.08
N PRO A 115 2.54 5.19 13.18
CA PRO A 115 2.18 6.61 13.20
C PRO A 115 2.99 7.50 12.25
N GLU A 116 4.28 7.20 12.06
CA GLU A 116 5.19 7.97 11.19
C GLU A 116 5.57 7.21 9.89
N ASP A 117 5.16 5.95 9.77
CA ASP A 117 5.52 5.06 8.66
C ASP A 117 4.31 4.81 7.77
N GLY A 118 4.11 5.71 6.81
CA GLY A 118 2.99 5.64 5.89
C GLY A 118 3.31 6.17 4.49
N VAL A 119 2.45 5.79 3.56
CA VAL A 119 2.46 6.26 2.17
C VAL A 119 1.05 6.68 1.79
N SER A 120 0.94 7.76 1.02
CA SER A 120 -0.35 8.26 0.55
C SER A 120 -0.41 8.28 -0.98
N ALA A 121 -1.58 7.92 -1.50
CA ALA A 121 -1.96 8.16 -2.89
C ALA A 121 -2.97 9.32 -2.96
N ILE A 122 -2.82 10.15 -3.98
CA ILE A 122 -3.82 11.14 -4.40
C ILE A 122 -4.48 10.63 -5.67
N VAL A 123 -5.79 10.44 -5.63
CA VAL A 123 -6.60 9.98 -6.76
C VAL A 123 -7.50 11.13 -7.20
N ASP A 124 -7.19 11.77 -8.33
CA ASP A 124 -8.02 12.84 -8.87
C ASP A 124 -9.20 12.23 -9.64
N ILE A 125 -10.41 12.71 -9.34
CA ILE A 125 -11.63 12.31 -10.03
C ILE A 125 -11.88 13.27 -11.20
N GLY A 126 -12.10 12.71 -12.39
CA GLY A 126 -12.42 13.46 -13.60
C GLY A 126 -13.85 14.01 -13.59
N ALA A 127 -14.15 14.92 -14.52
CA ALA A 127 -15.47 15.54 -14.64
C ALA A 127 -16.60 14.52 -14.93
N THR A 128 -16.27 13.38 -15.56
CA THR A 128 -17.20 12.27 -15.83
C THR A 128 -17.45 11.38 -14.61
N GLY A 129 -16.67 11.58 -13.53
CA GLY A 129 -16.72 10.74 -12.34
C GLY A 129 -15.76 9.56 -12.35
N ASP A 130 -14.95 9.37 -13.39
CA ASP A 130 -13.92 8.33 -13.48
C ASP A 130 -12.60 8.75 -12.82
N VAL A 131 -11.70 7.79 -12.55
CA VAL A 131 -10.34 8.10 -12.08
C VAL A 131 -9.57 8.75 -13.22
N ALA A 132 -9.21 10.03 -13.06
CA ALA A 132 -8.45 10.77 -14.06
C ALA A 132 -6.93 10.66 -13.85
N ARG A 133 -6.49 10.56 -12.58
CA ARG A 133 -5.07 10.49 -12.25
C ARG A 133 -4.86 9.81 -10.90
N VAL A 134 -3.82 9.00 -10.81
CA VAL A 134 -3.28 8.48 -9.54
C VAL A 134 -1.86 9.00 -9.37
N GLN A 135 -1.55 9.54 -8.20
CA GLN A 135 -0.23 10.02 -7.84
C GLN A 135 0.16 9.42 -6.49
N VAL A 136 1.38 8.92 -6.38
CA VAL A 136 1.99 8.52 -5.10
C VAL A 136 3.22 9.42 -4.93
N PRO A 137 3.10 10.54 -4.20
CA PRO A 137 4.22 11.46 -4.04
C PRO A 137 5.43 10.76 -3.42
N THR A 138 6.59 10.99 -4.02
CA THR A 138 7.87 10.47 -3.53
C THR A 138 8.90 11.58 -3.43
N ARG A 139 9.92 11.36 -2.61
CA ARG A 139 11.10 12.21 -2.50
C ARG A 139 12.37 11.35 -2.53
N ARG A 140 13.47 11.97 -2.91
CA ARG A 140 14.80 11.36 -2.78
C ARG A 140 15.32 11.58 -1.37
N GLN A 141 15.80 10.51 -0.75
CA GLN A 141 16.57 10.55 0.48
C GLN A 141 17.80 9.67 0.27
N ASP A 142 18.97 10.31 0.26
CA ASP A 142 20.24 9.68 -0.15
C ASP A 142 20.12 9.01 -1.53
N SER A 143 20.43 7.71 -1.63
CA SER A 143 20.29 6.92 -2.83
C SER A 143 18.88 6.33 -3.05
N HIS A 144 17.95 6.51 -2.10
CA HIS A 144 16.63 5.87 -2.11
C HIS A 144 15.50 6.81 -2.52
N THR A 145 14.48 6.25 -3.17
CA THR A 145 13.20 6.91 -3.42
C THR A 145 12.22 6.41 -2.37
N ILE A 146 11.64 7.33 -1.61
CA ILE A 146 10.73 7.02 -0.51
C ILE A 146 9.44 7.84 -0.63
N PRO A 147 8.35 7.41 0.01
CA PRO A 147 7.14 8.21 0.14
C PRO A 147 7.41 9.63 0.65
N ALA A 148 6.74 10.61 0.03
CA ALA A 148 6.67 11.97 0.52
C ALA A 148 5.33 12.19 1.23
N LYS A 149 5.31 13.07 2.23
CA LYS A 149 4.07 13.50 2.89
C LYS A 149 3.22 14.29 1.90
N VAL A 150 1.91 14.02 1.86
CA VAL A 150 0.96 14.79 1.05
C VAL A 150 0.62 16.11 1.74
N SER A 151 0.71 17.21 1.00
CA SER A 151 0.25 18.53 1.46
C SER A 151 -1.22 18.76 1.14
N MET A 152 -2.04 19.07 2.15
CA MET A 152 -3.45 19.42 1.92
C MET A 152 -3.61 20.75 1.17
N GLY A 153 -2.61 21.63 1.21
CA GLY A 153 -2.59 22.84 0.40
C GLY A 153 -2.43 22.55 -1.09
N GLU A 154 -1.62 21.55 -1.44
CA GLU A 154 -1.44 21.11 -2.84
C GLU A 154 -2.69 20.39 -3.36
N VAL A 155 -3.33 19.57 -2.53
CA VAL A 155 -4.64 18.96 -2.85
C VAL A 155 -5.68 20.04 -3.11
N GLU A 156 -5.76 21.06 -2.26
CA GLU A 156 -6.68 22.19 -2.45
C GLU A 156 -6.37 22.98 -3.73
N ALA A 157 -5.09 23.26 -4.00
CA ALA A 157 -4.68 23.95 -5.22
C ALA A 157 -5.08 23.16 -6.48
N SER A 158 -4.88 21.83 -6.48
CA SER A 158 -5.32 20.94 -7.56
C SER A 158 -6.83 20.97 -7.75
N LEU A 159 -7.60 20.89 -6.65
CA LEU A 159 -9.06 20.97 -6.70
C LEU A 159 -9.54 22.28 -7.34
N ARG A 160 -8.97 23.42 -6.92
CA ARG A 160 -9.33 24.74 -7.47
C ARG A 160 -8.96 24.89 -8.93
N ALA A 161 -7.81 24.34 -9.34
CA ALA A 161 -7.39 24.36 -10.75
C ALA A 161 -8.36 23.55 -11.62
N ARG A 162 -8.72 22.34 -11.18
CA ARG A 162 -9.65 21.46 -11.92
C ARG A 162 -11.09 21.95 -11.92
N ALA A 163 -11.54 22.65 -10.89
CA ALA A 163 -12.88 23.24 -10.84
C ALA A 163 -13.07 24.41 -11.84
N ARG A 164 -11.99 24.90 -12.45
CA ARG A 164 -12.00 26.01 -13.43
C ARG A 164 -11.74 25.57 -14.87
N ALA A 165 -11.33 24.32 -15.06
CA ALA A 165 -11.02 23.73 -16.37
C ALA A 165 -12.29 23.19 -17.02
#